data_AF-A0A368Z4R5-F1
#
_entry.id   AF-A0A368Z4R5-F1
#
_cell.length_a   1.000
_cell.length_b   1.000
_cell.length_c   1.000
_cell.angle_alpha   90.00
_cell.angle_beta   90.00
_cell.angle_gamma   90.00
#
_symmetry.space_group_name_H-M   'P 1'
#
loop_
_entity.id
_entity.type
_entity.pdbx_description
1 polymer ?
#
loop_
_entity_poly.entity_id
_entity_poly.type
_entity_poly.pdbx_seq_one_letter_code
_entity_poly.pdbx_strand_id
1 'polypeptide(L)'
;MFGAIKNTYKMSEAAVVVQNLLQISLRAGLGNPAADCAQMANNMVAIAWKDRPDLFSGKFGQRPHKISVAAAALAEGVKIKPLPGVILALGNLLTEVETNGRLYPLHSVDHVLIEEALKVFLSAAEEQRTPLDDEIDQMMNNSFSSENSGM
;
A
#
# COMPACT_ATOMS: atom_id res chain seq x y z
N MET A 1 6.30 -30.13 -5.06
CA MET A 1 6.65 -30.02 -3.62
C MET A 1 7.54 -28.82 -3.31
N PHE A 2 8.74 -28.69 -3.91
CA PHE A 2 9.63 -27.53 -3.69
C PHE A 2 9.06 -26.16 -4.09
N GLY A 3 8.22 -26.11 -5.14
CA GLY A 3 7.53 -24.87 -5.55
C GLY A 3 6.54 -24.36 -4.50
N ALA A 4 5.77 -25.26 -3.87
CA ALA A 4 4.81 -24.91 -2.82
C ALA A 4 5.51 -24.36 -1.57
N ILE A 5 6.59 -25.01 -1.12
CA ILE A 5 7.40 -24.56 0.02
C ILE A 5 8.00 -23.17 -0.23
N LYS A 6 8.52 -22.92 -1.44
CA LYS A 6 9.07 -21.61 -1.83
C LYS A 6 8.01 -20.51 -1.89
N ASN A 7 6.79 -20.86 -2.32
CA ASN A 7 5.66 -19.92 -2.33
C ASN A 7 5.26 -19.55 -0.90
N THR A 8 5.10 -20.54 -0.01
CA THR A 8 4.77 -20.29 1.41
C THR A 8 5.81 -19.40 2.08
N TYR A 9 7.11 -19.64 1.86
CA TYR A 9 8.17 -18.79 2.41
C TYR A 9 8.04 -17.33 1.97
N LYS A 10 7.80 -17.08 0.67
CA LYS A 10 7.65 -15.72 0.12
C LYS A 10 6.38 -15.03 0.62
N MET A 11 5.29 -15.77 0.79
CA MET A 11 4.08 -15.27 1.44
C MET A 11 4.37 -14.84 2.88
N SER A 12 5.08 -15.66 3.65
CA SER A 12 5.47 -15.31 5.03
C SER A 12 6.36 -14.06 5.08
N GLU A 13 7.33 -13.92 4.16
CA GLU A 13 8.18 -12.72 4.11
C GLU A 13 7.37 -11.44 3.87
N ALA A 14 6.41 -11.47 2.95
CA ALA A 14 5.54 -10.33 2.68
C ALA A 14 4.58 -10.06 3.84
N ALA A 15 4.02 -11.10 4.45
CA ALA A 15 3.11 -10.98 5.59
C ALA A 15 3.80 -10.31 6.79
N VAL A 16 5.08 -10.59 7.03
CA VAL A 16 5.86 -9.91 8.08
C VAL A 16 6.00 -8.41 7.79
N VAL A 17 6.27 -8.01 6.54
CA VAL A 17 6.34 -6.59 6.15
C VAL A 17 5.00 -5.89 6.39
N VAL A 18 3.90 -6.50 5.92
CA VAL A 18 2.54 -5.97 6.11
C VAL A 18 2.21 -5.85 7.60
N GLN A 19 2.46 -6.89 8.38
CA GLN A 19 2.22 -6.88 9.83
C GLN A 19 2.96 -5.73 10.52
N ASN A 20 4.24 -5.53 10.22
CA ASN A 20 5.04 -4.47 10.83
C ASN A 20 4.47 -3.08 10.52
N LEU A 21 4.04 -2.85 9.27
CA LEU A 21 3.42 -1.58 8.86
C LEU A 21 2.07 -1.35 9.55
N LEU A 22 1.23 -2.39 9.65
CA LEU A 22 -0.05 -2.31 10.38
C LEU A 22 0.16 -2.00 11.86
N GLN A 23 1.21 -2.56 12.48
CA GLN A 23 1.56 -2.26 13.87
C GLN A 23 2.01 -0.81 14.05
N ILE A 24 2.73 -0.23 13.07
CA ILE A 24 3.09 1.20 13.09
C ILE A 24 1.82 2.05 13.04
N SER A 25 0.90 1.75 12.12
CA SER A 25 -0.38 2.45 12.01
C SER A 25 -1.22 2.34 13.30
N LEU A 26 -1.22 1.17 13.93
CA LEU A 26 -1.93 0.96 15.20
C LEU A 26 -1.33 1.80 16.34
N ARG A 27 0.00 1.88 16.42
CA ARG A 27 0.71 2.74 17.40
C ARG A 27 0.44 4.23 17.15
N ALA A 28 0.18 4.61 15.91
CA ALA A 28 -0.26 5.96 15.54
C ALA A 28 -1.75 6.23 15.84
N GLY A 29 -2.48 5.26 16.42
CA GLY A 29 -3.90 5.41 16.77
C GLY A 29 -4.88 5.14 15.62
N LEU A 30 -4.40 4.66 14.48
CA LEU A 30 -5.21 4.49 13.25
C LEU A 30 -5.71 3.05 13.08
N GLY A 31 -6.23 2.45 14.15
CA GLY A 31 -6.75 1.08 14.10
C GLY A 31 -7.44 0.67 15.39
N ASN A 32 -7.99 -0.55 15.39
CA ASN A 32 -8.55 -1.16 16.60
C ASN A 32 -7.41 -1.77 17.45
N PRO A 33 -7.20 -1.35 18.71
CA PRO A 33 -6.20 -1.93 19.60
C PRO A 33 -6.32 -3.45 19.80
N ALA A 34 -7.51 -4.02 19.61
CA ALA A 34 -7.76 -5.45 19.68
C ALA A 34 -7.52 -6.19 18.34
N ALA A 35 -7.09 -5.50 17.29
CA ALA A 35 -6.85 -6.11 15.98
C ALA A 35 -5.59 -6.98 15.99
N ASP A 36 -5.72 -8.21 15.50
CA ASP A 36 -4.59 -9.09 15.23
C ASP A 36 -3.95 -8.72 13.88
N CYS A 37 -2.90 -7.91 13.94
CA CYS A 37 -2.15 -7.47 12.75
C CYS A 37 -1.53 -8.64 11.98
N ALA A 38 -1.15 -9.73 12.66
CA ALA A 38 -0.56 -10.89 12.00
C ALA A 38 -1.61 -11.65 11.20
N GLN A 39 -2.81 -11.86 11.78
CA GLN A 39 -3.92 -12.47 11.06
C GLN A 39 -4.38 -11.62 9.88
N MET A 40 -4.48 -10.30 10.06
CA MET A 40 -4.82 -9.37 8.98
C MET A 40 -3.81 -9.44 7.82
N ALA A 41 -2.51 -9.41 8.13
CA ALA A 41 -1.45 -9.47 7.14
C ALA A 41 -1.49 -10.78 6.34
N ASN A 42 -1.62 -11.93 7.02
CA ASN A 42 -1.74 -13.23 6.36
C ASN A 42 -2.95 -13.29 5.42
N ASN A 43 -4.09 -12.75 5.86
CA ASN A 43 -5.30 -12.72 5.04
C ASN A 43 -5.11 -11.85 3.79
N MET A 44 -4.55 -10.65 3.92
CA MET A 44 -4.29 -9.74 2.79
C MET A 44 -3.35 -10.38 1.76
N VAL A 45 -2.25 -10.99 2.23
CA VAL A 45 -1.31 -11.69 1.34
C VAL A 45 -1.97 -12.89 0.67
N ALA A 46 -2.77 -13.67 1.38
CA ALA A 46 -3.48 -14.80 0.81
C ALA A 46 -4.47 -14.39 -0.28
N ILE A 47 -5.18 -13.27 -0.10
CA ILE A 47 -6.10 -12.71 -1.09
C ILE A 47 -5.33 -12.28 -2.34
N ALA A 48 -4.31 -11.43 -2.18
CA ALA A 48 -3.48 -10.98 -3.31
C ALA A 48 -2.90 -12.17 -4.10
N TRP A 49 -2.45 -13.21 -3.39
CA TRP A 49 -1.91 -14.41 -4.02
C TRP A 49 -2.97 -15.24 -4.77
N LYS A 50 -4.19 -15.33 -4.22
CA LYS A 50 -5.30 -16.06 -4.84
C LYS A 50 -5.77 -15.39 -6.13
N ASP A 51 -5.74 -14.07 -6.18
CA ASP A 51 -6.21 -13.34 -7.35
C ASP A 51 -5.23 -13.45 -8.53
N ARG A 52 -3.93 -13.57 -8.26
CA ARG A 52 -2.88 -13.61 -9.30
C ARG A 52 -1.81 -14.68 -9.05
N PRO A 53 -2.19 -15.97 -8.95
CA PRO A 53 -1.29 -17.05 -8.51
C PRO A 53 -0.10 -17.28 -9.45
N ASP A 54 -0.31 -17.08 -10.75
CA ASP A 54 0.74 -17.22 -11.77
C ASP A 54 1.83 -16.16 -11.62
N LEU A 55 1.47 -14.95 -11.19
CA LEU A 55 2.39 -13.82 -11.00
C LEU A 55 3.31 -14.07 -9.80
N PHE A 56 2.75 -14.55 -8.69
CA PHE A 56 3.48 -14.74 -7.44
C PHE A 56 4.20 -16.09 -7.34
N SER A 57 3.77 -17.11 -8.10
CA SER A 57 4.42 -18.44 -8.10
C SER A 57 5.79 -18.46 -8.79
N GLY A 58 6.13 -17.41 -9.56
CA GLY A 58 7.35 -17.34 -10.36
C GLY A 58 7.27 -18.14 -11.66
N LYS A 59 6.05 -18.44 -12.13
CA LYS A 59 5.81 -19.17 -13.40
C LYS A 59 6.49 -18.50 -14.60
N PHE A 60 6.62 -17.17 -14.57
CA PHE A 60 7.23 -16.37 -15.63
C PHE A 60 8.72 -16.04 -15.42
N GLY A 61 9.42 -16.83 -14.59
CA GLY A 61 10.88 -16.80 -14.49
C GLY A 61 11.45 -16.07 -13.27
N GLN A 62 10.78 -15.04 -12.75
CA GLN A 62 11.18 -14.37 -11.51
C GLN A 62 10.02 -14.26 -10.53
N ARG A 63 10.32 -14.45 -9.25
CA ARG A 63 9.35 -14.26 -8.16
C ARG A 63 9.46 -12.82 -7.67
N PRO A 64 8.33 -12.12 -7.50
CA PRO A 64 8.35 -10.75 -6.98
C PRO A 64 9.07 -10.64 -5.64
N HIS A 65 9.73 -9.50 -5.43
CA HIS A 65 10.34 -9.12 -4.18
C HIS A 65 9.28 -8.95 -3.07
N LYS A 66 9.60 -9.29 -1.83
CA LYS A 66 8.63 -9.25 -0.71
C LYS A 66 7.97 -7.88 -0.51
N ILE A 67 8.65 -6.79 -0.84
CA ILE A 67 8.11 -5.42 -0.73
C ILE A 67 7.00 -5.18 -1.76
N SER A 68 7.17 -5.62 -3.01
CA SER A 68 6.14 -5.46 -4.04
C SER A 68 4.93 -6.35 -3.75
N VAL A 69 5.15 -7.56 -3.22
CA VAL A 69 4.07 -8.43 -2.74
C VAL A 69 3.33 -7.78 -1.57
N ALA A 70 4.04 -7.17 -0.62
CA ALA A 70 3.42 -6.45 0.49
C ALA A 70 2.63 -5.22 0.00
N ALA A 71 3.13 -4.48 -0.99
CA ALA A 71 2.40 -3.38 -1.64
C ALA A 71 1.08 -3.87 -2.23
N ALA A 72 1.12 -4.95 -3.01
CA ALA A 72 -0.07 -5.55 -3.61
C ALA A 72 -1.06 -6.04 -2.55
N ALA A 73 -0.58 -6.69 -1.48
CA ALA A 73 -1.42 -7.17 -0.39
C ALA A 73 -2.12 -6.03 0.36
N LEU A 74 -1.39 -4.96 0.68
CA LEU A 74 -1.96 -3.76 1.31
C LEU A 74 -2.98 -3.08 0.38
N ALA A 75 -2.69 -2.99 -0.92
CA ALA A 75 -3.63 -2.46 -1.91
C ALA A 75 -4.92 -3.28 -1.99
N GLU A 76 -4.87 -4.61 -1.97
CA GLU A 76 -6.08 -5.43 -1.87
C GLU A 76 -6.81 -5.18 -0.54
N GLY A 77 -6.08 -5.00 0.56
CA GLY A 77 -6.65 -4.58 1.84
C GLY A 77 -7.43 -3.27 1.75
N VAL A 78 -6.88 -2.25 1.09
CA VAL A 78 -7.53 -0.96 0.86
C VAL A 78 -8.80 -1.12 0.01
N LYS A 79 -8.74 -1.87 -1.10
CA LYS A 79 -9.91 -2.10 -1.97
C LYS A 79 -11.06 -2.79 -1.24
N ILE A 80 -10.74 -3.77 -0.37
CA ILE A 80 -11.76 -4.49 0.41
C ILE A 80 -12.37 -3.57 1.47
N LYS A 81 -11.51 -2.88 2.21
CA LYS A 81 -11.93 -1.94 3.24
C LYS A 81 -10.86 -0.86 3.43
N PRO A 82 -11.10 0.39 3.00
CA PRO A 82 -10.14 1.49 3.05
C PRO A 82 -9.98 2.03 4.49
N LEU A 83 -9.49 1.19 5.40
CA LEU A 83 -9.23 1.57 6.78
C LEU A 83 -8.04 2.55 6.82
N PRO A 84 -8.12 3.66 7.59
CA PRO A 84 -7.04 4.65 7.66
C PRO A 84 -5.66 4.04 7.95
N GLY A 85 -5.57 3.08 8.88
CA GLY A 85 -4.30 2.42 9.18
C GLY A 85 -3.75 1.56 8.06
N VAL A 86 -4.60 0.99 7.20
CA VAL A 86 -4.17 0.19 6.03
C VAL A 86 -3.70 1.12 4.92
N ILE A 87 -4.40 2.24 4.70
CA ILE A 87 -4.00 3.29 3.75
C ILE A 87 -2.66 3.90 4.16
N LEU A 88 -2.49 4.24 5.45
CA LEU A 88 -1.21 4.74 5.96
C LEU A 88 -0.09 3.70 5.80
N ALA A 89 -0.37 2.43 6.10
CA ALA A 89 0.59 1.35 5.91
C ALA A 89 1.04 1.23 4.44
N LEU A 90 0.10 1.35 3.50
CA LEU A 90 0.39 1.35 2.07
C LEU A 90 1.22 2.58 1.67
N GLY A 91 0.82 3.77 2.11
CA GLY A 91 1.56 5.01 1.85
C GLY A 91 3.00 4.95 2.35
N ASN A 92 3.22 4.50 3.59
CA ASN A 92 4.55 4.31 4.16
C ASN A 92 5.42 3.33 3.34
N LEU A 93 4.84 2.24 2.86
CA LEU A 93 5.56 1.29 2.00
C LEU A 93 5.93 1.92 0.66
N LEU A 94 5.01 2.66 0.03
CA LEU A 94 5.26 3.32 -1.24
C LEU A 94 6.36 4.39 -1.10
N THR A 95 6.34 5.19 -0.03
CA THR A 95 7.39 6.17 0.27
C THR A 95 8.76 5.49 0.49
N GLU A 96 8.78 4.34 1.16
CA GLU A 96 10.00 3.53 1.33
C GLU A 96 10.55 3.07 -0.03
N VAL A 97 9.68 2.61 -0.93
CA VAL A 97 10.07 2.24 -2.29
C VAL A 97 10.52 3.44 -3.12
N GLU A 98 9.86 4.59 -3.01
CA GLU A 98 10.27 5.81 -3.71
C GLU A 98 11.66 6.28 -3.25
N THR A 99 11.91 6.25 -1.94
CA THR A 99 13.16 6.74 -1.35
C THR A 99 14.33 5.76 -1.56
N ASN A 100 14.08 4.47 -1.33
CA ASN A 100 15.10 3.43 -1.22
C ASN A 100 15.01 2.35 -2.31
N GLY A 101 14.03 2.42 -3.22
CA GLY A 101 13.74 1.39 -4.22
C GLY A 101 14.93 0.98 -5.08
N ARG A 102 15.84 1.92 -5.39
CA ARG A 102 17.08 1.66 -6.14
C ARG A 102 18.06 0.70 -5.43
N LEU A 103 17.91 0.51 -4.13
CA LEU A 103 18.72 -0.40 -3.31
C LEU A 103 18.15 -1.83 -3.29
N TYR A 104 16.90 -1.99 -3.72
CA TYR A 104 16.24 -3.29 -3.78
C TYR A 104 16.44 -3.91 -5.17
N PRO A 105 16.59 -5.25 -5.24
CA PRO A 105 16.71 -5.96 -6.52
C PRO A 105 15.33 -6.12 -7.18
N LEU A 106 14.64 -5.01 -7.41
CA LEU A 106 13.31 -4.99 -8.04
C LEU A 106 13.42 -5.27 -9.53
N HIS A 107 12.53 -6.11 -10.04
CA HIS A 107 12.41 -6.41 -11.46
C HIS A 107 11.10 -5.88 -12.04
N SER A 108 10.89 -6.06 -13.35
CA SER A 108 9.74 -5.49 -14.07
C SER A 108 8.38 -5.80 -13.41
N VAL A 109 8.17 -7.04 -12.97
CA VAL A 109 6.93 -7.44 -12.26
C VAL A 109 6.76 -6.68 -10.94
N ASP A 110 7.83 -6.41 -10.21
CA ASP A 110 7.76 -5.63 -8.97
C ASP A 110 7.28 -4.21 -9.25
N HIS A 111 7.84 -3.58 -10.29
CA HIS A 111 7.43 -2.23 -10.69
C HIS A 111 5.96 -2.17 -11.07
N VAL A 112 5.45 -3.16 -11.80
CA VAL A 112 4.02 -3.25 -12.13
C VAL A 112 3.16 -3.37 -10.87
N LEU A 113 3.54 -4.25 -9.93
CA LEU A 113 2.80 -4.42 -8.67
C LEU A 113 2.80 -3.15 -7.82
N ILE A 114 3.93 -2.43 -7.78
CA ILE A 114 4.08 -1.17 -7.05
C ILE A 114 3.23 -0.07 -7.73
N GLU A 115 3.25 0.02 -9.06
CA GLU A 115 2.48 1.01 -9.81
C GLU A 115 0.97 0.81 -9.61
N GLU A 116 0.50 -0.44 -9.64
CA GLU A 116 -0.91 -0.75 -9.34
C GLU A 116 -1.28 -0.42 -7.89
N ALA A 117 -0.39 -0.70 -6.94
CA ALA A 117 -0.59 -0.36 -5.54
C ALA A 117 -0.64 1.17 -5.33
N LEU A 118 0.19 1.92 -6.06
CA LEU A 118 0.18 3.38 -6.07
C LEU A 118 -1.16 3.92 -6.60
N LYS A 119 -1.69 3.38 -7.69
CA LYS A 119 -3.01 3.78 -8.22
C LYS A 119 -4.11 3.62 -7.17
N VAL A 120 -4.12 2.49 -6.47
CA VAL A 120 -5.08 2.22 -5.38
C VAL A 120 -4.91 3.21 -4.23
N PHE A 121 -3.66 3.49 -3.83
CA PHE A 121 -3.38 4.47 -2.80
C PHE A 121 -3.88 5.87 -3.17
N LEU A 122 -3.60 6.33 -4.39
CA LEU A 122 -4.02 7.65 -4.86
C LEU A 122 -5.55 7.77 -4.87
N SER A 123 -6.27 6.78 -5.40
CA SER A 123 -7.74 6.77 -5.37
C SER A 123 -8.29 6.79 -3.94
N ALA A 124 -7.71 6.01 -3.02
CA ALA A 124 -8.16 6.01 -1.63
C ALA A 124 -7.83 7.32 -0.89
N ALA A 125 -6.75 8.00 -1.26
CA ALA A 125 -6.38 9.30 -0.70
C ALA A 125 -7.31 10.41 -1.21
N GLU A 126 -7.70 10.39 -2.48
CA GLU A 126 -8.69 11.31 -3.06
C GLU A 126 -10.07 11.14 -2.40
N GLU A 127 -10.52 9.90 -2.17
CA GLU A 127 -11.81 9.63 -1.50
C GLU A 127 -11.85 10.09 -0.04
N GLN A 128 -10.69 10.31 0.60
CA GLN A 128 -10.61 10.85 1.96
C GLN A 128 -10.62 12.38 2.01
N ARG A 129 -10.57 13.09 0.86
CA ARG A 129 -10.78 14.54 0.86
C ARG A 129 -12.17 14.87 1.39
N THR A 130 -12.21 15.82 2.31
CA THR A 130 -13.44 16.32 2.90
C THR A 130 -13.88 17.62 2.23
N PRO A 131 -15.18 17.98 2.29
CA PRO A 131 -15.65 19.28 1.81
C PRO A 131 -14.93 20.48 2.46
N LEU A 132 -14.42 20.30 3.68
CA LEU A 132 -13.58 21.28 4.38
C LEU A 132 -12.24 21.52 3.68
N ASP A 133 -11.64 20.48 3.10
CA ASP A 133 -10.39 20.61 2.34
C ASP A 133 -10.62 21.43 1.06
N ASP A 134 -11.75 21.24 0.40
CA ASP A 134 -12.14 22.01 -0.79
C ASP A 134 -12.50 23.47 -0.43
N GLU A 135 -13.14 23.71 0.72
CA GLU A 135 -13.39 25.07 1.23
C GLU A 135 -12.10 25.81 1.58
N ILE A 136 -11.14 25.15 2.22
CA ILE A 136 -9.82 25.72 2.52
C ILE A 136 -9.07 26.08 1.24
N ASP A 137 -9.05 25.17 0.25
CA ASP A 137 -8.44 25.42 -1.07
C ASP A 137 -9.11 26.64 -1.76
N GLN A 138 -10.43 26.79 -1.67
CA GLN A 138 -11.16 27.95 -2.20
C GLN A 138 -10.86 29.26 -1.46
N MET A 139 -10.79 29.23 -0.12
CA MET A 139 -10.46 30.41 0.67
C MET A 139 -9.04 30.90 0.41
N MET A 140 -8.09 29.97 0.24
CA MET A 140 -6.71 30.27 -0.11
C MET A 140 -6.63 30.91 -1.50
N ASN A 141 -7.25 30.31 -2.53
CA ASN A 141 -7.25 30.86 -3.88
C ASN A 141 -7.92 32.24 -4.01
N ASN A 142 -9.00 32.50 -3.26
CA ASN A 142 -9.67 33.80 -3.25
C ASN A 142 -8.82 34.89 -2.57
N SER A 143 -8.00 34.52 -1.58
CA SER A 143 -7.11 35.45 -0.88
C SER A 143 -5.93 35.90 -1.74
N PHE A 144 -5.44 35.07 -2.66
CA PHE A 144 -4.38 35.43 -3.61
C PHE A 144 -4.90 36.22 -4.84
N SER A 145 -6.19 36.08 -5.17
CA SER A 145 -6.80 36.78 -6.32
C SER A 145 -7.16 38.25 -6.03
N SER A 146 -7.36 38.60 -4.76
CA SER A 146 -7.69 39.96 -4.32
C SER A 146 -6.46 40.88 -4.22
N GLU A 147 -5.24 40.33 -4.09
CA GLU A 147 -4.00 41.12 -4.05
C GLU A 147 -3.49 41.55 -5.44
N ASN A 148 -3.87 40.86 -6.52
CA ASN A 148 -3.45 41.18 -7.90
C ASN A 148 -4.44 42.04 -8.70
N SER A 149 -5.58 42.45 -8.12
CA SER A 149 -6.55 43.33 -8.79
C SER A 149 -6.39 44.81 -8.40
N GLY A 150 -5.32 45.15 -7.69
CA GLY A 150 -5.02 46.49 -7.17
C GLY A 150 -3.83 47.21 -7.83
N MET A 151 -3.46 46.86 -9.06
CA MET A 151 -2.50 47.63 -9.89
C MET A 151 -3.11 48.01 -11.23
#